data_AF-A0A2W5XTP8-F1
#
_entry.id   AF-A0A2W5XTP8-F1
#
_cell.length_a   1.000
_cell.length_b   1.000
_cell.length_c   1.000
_cell.angle_alpha   90.00
_cell.angle_beta   90.00
_cell.angle_gamma   90.00
#
_symmetry.space_group_name_H-M   'P 1'
#
loop_
_entity.id
_entity.type
_entity.pdbx_description
1 polymer ?
#
loop_
_entity_poly.entity_id
_entity_poly.type
_entity_poly.pdbx_seq_one_letter_code
_entity_poly.pdbx_strand_id
1 'polypeptide(L)'
;MNAAGSGLAQPAALLAGALRSGDLAAAVAVLEPLDPAARRRLPARLRTTARELLAAPVAAREPAWDGPLRPGHHQVAECVLLATSPLARATGLWPLDFAVARDVLPRLLPDDLPAFVTRWSDQFRADPKAWDRNAGRAAMFDWAHAGLVPPPVEDGAVLMLVTGVPGTGDGAQLLRYLEERPVLITTTFARLFDVPGVKGASPAQRDQTTYGRRLDDHVVPALVRRGWWSADQVRDGVRRALAAGLPAYQERWFRGLEQHLP
;
A
#
# COMPACT_ATOMS: atom_id res chain seq x y z
N MET A 1 8.06 11.68 44.50
CA MET A 1 9.30 11.20 43.84
C MET A 1 8.88 10.20 42.76
N ASN A 2 8.78 10.65 41.51
CA ASN A 2 8.16 9.88 40.41
C ASN A 2 9.20 8.99 39.71
N ALA A 3 9.22 7.70 40.05
CA ALA A 3 10.07 6.69 39.42
C ALA A 3 9.65 6.30 37.98
N ALA A 4 8.60 6.91 37.42
CA ALA A 4 8.09 6.61 36.08
C ALA A 4 8.83 7.35 34.94
N GLY A 5 9.78 8.24 35.25
CA GLY A 5 10.46 9.08 34.25
C GLY A 5 11.72 8.49 33.61
N SER A 6 12.30 7.41 34.15
CA SER A 6 13.60 6.89 33.68
C SER A 6 13.50 5.88 32.54
N GLY A 7 12.40 5.13 32.43
CA GLY A 7 12.30 3.98 31.50
C GLY A 7 12.29 4.33 30.02
N LEU A 8 11.88 5.55 29.64
CA LEU A 8 11.82 6.00 28.24
C LEU A 8 12.98 6.90 27.83
N ALA A 9 13.86 7.29 28.75
CA ALA A 9 14.96 8.20 28.46
C ALA A 9 15.97 7.57 27.49
N GLN A 10 16.35 6.31 27.74
CA GLN A 10 17.27 5.57 26.88
C GLN A 10 16.67 5.28 25.50
N PRO A 11 15.45 4.71 25.36
CA PRO A 11 14.80 4.57 24.05
C PRO A 11 14.71 5.89 23.28
N ALA A 12 14.36 6.99 23.96
CA ALA A 12 14.28 8.30 23.32
C ALA A 12 15.63 8.81 22.81
N ALA A 13 16.72 8.57 23.56
CA ALA A 13 18.07 8.94 23.15
C ALA A 13 18.54 8.12 21.95
N LEU A 14 18.28 6.81 21.95
CA LEU A 14 18.62 5.91 20.84
C LEU A 14 17.84 6.27 19.57
N LEU A 15 16.53 6.55 19.69
CA LEU A 15 15.73 7.01 18.54
C LEU A 15 16.17 8.36 17.98
N ALA A 16 16.60 9.28 18.84
CA ALA A 16 17.20 10.53 18.37
C ALA A 16 18.49 10.27 17.58
N GLY A 17 19.31 9.30 18.00
CA GLY A 17 20.49 8.86 17.26
C GLY A 17 20.15 8.22 15.90
N ALA A 18 19.12 7.37 15.86
CA ALA A 18 18.65 6.76 14.61
C ALA A 18 18.11 7.81 13.62
N LEU A 19 17.33 8.79 14.10
CA LEU A 19 16.85 9.92 13.30
C LEU A 19 17.99 10.75 12.72
N ARG A 20 19.04 11.02 13.52
CA ARG A 20 20.20 11.79 13.05
C ARG A 20 21.01 11.05 11.98
N SER A 21 21.20 9.75 12.15
CA SER A 21 22.05 8.94 11.26
C SER A 21 21.33 8.37 10.05
N GLY A 22 20.00 8.36 10.05
CA GLY A 22 19.18 7.72 9.02
C GLY A 22 19.18 6.19 9.10
N ASP A 23 19.41 5.63 10.29
CA ASP A 23 19.46 4.17 10.52
C ASP A 23 18.08 3.60 10.88
N LEU A 24 17.39 3.07 9.87
CA LEU A 24 16.06 2.45 10.02
C LEU A 24 16.10 1.22 10.93
N ALA A 25 17.14 0.38 10.83
CA ALA A 25 17.23 -0.83 11.62
C ALA A 25 17.37 -0.50 13.12
N ALA A 26 18.17 0.51 13.46
CA ALA A 26 18.28 1.01 14.82
C ALA A 26 16.95 1.57 15.34
N ALA A 27 16.21 2.34 14.52
CA ALA A 27 14.90 2.85 14.91
C ALA A 27 13.90 1.73 15.19
N VAL A 28 13.82 0.71 14.33
CA VAL A 28 12.92 -0.43 14.52
C VAL A 28 13.31 -1.22 15.76
N ALA A 29 14.60 -1.50 15.97
CA ALA A 29 15.08 -2.24 17.14
C ALA A 29 14.74 -1.57 18.48
N VAL A 30 14.61 -0.23 18.49
CA VAL A 30 14.19 0.51 19.69
C VAL A 30 12.66 0.52 19.83
N LEU A 31 11.91 0.66 18.74
CA LEU A 31 10.45 0.80 18.78
C LEU A 31 9.73 -0.53 18.98
N GLU A 32 10.17 -1.58 18.31
CA GLU A 32 9.55 -2.92 18.31
C GLU A 32 9.27 -3.47 19.72
N PRO A 33 10.23 -3.48 20.67
CA PRO A 33 9.97 -4.02 22.02
C PRO A 33 9.07 -3.15 22.90
N LEU A 34 8.80 -1.90 22.52
CA LEU A 34 7.92 -1.02 23.28
C LEU A 34 6.46 -1.32 22.96
N ASP A 35 5.61 -1.38 23.99
CA ASP A 35 4.17 -1.44 23.76
C ASP A 35 3.63 -0.15 23.09
N PRO A 36 2.47 -0.19 22.42
CA PRO A 36 1.91 0.99 21.74
C PRO A 36 1.70 2.21 22.66
N ALA A 37 1.40 2.02 23.94
CA ALA A 37 1.21 3.11 24.90
C ALA A 37 2.55 3.76 25.31
N ALA A 38 3.61 2.96 25.45
CA ALA A 38 4.98 3.42 25.69
C ALA A 38 5.50 4.23 24.49
N ARG A 39 5.30 3.75 23.25
CA ARG A 39 5.70 4.49 22.04
C ARG A 39 5.03 5.85 21.95
N ARG A 40 3.72 5.95 22.25
CA ARG A 40 2.99 7.23 22.25
C ARG A 40 3.49 8.23 23.30
N ARG A 41 4.00 7.72 24.43
CA ARG A 41 4.60 8.50 25.54
C ARG A 41 6.03 8.97 25.26
N LEU A 42 6.65 8.54 24.16
CA LEU A 42 7.96 9.05 23.76
C LEU A 42 7.93 10.59 23.59
N PRO A 43 9.04 11.28 23.86
CA PRO A 43 9.09 12.75 23.85
C PRO A 43 8.61 13.35 22.53
N ALA A 44 7.77 14.39 22.62
CA ALA A 44 7.18 15.05 21.45
C ALA A 44 8.22 15.58 20.46
N ARG A 45 9.41 15.96 20.94
CA ARG A 45 10.55 16.40 20.10
C ARG A 45 10.92 15.39 19.01
N LEU A 46 10.80 14.09 19.25
CA LEU A 46 11.11 13.06 18.24
C LEU A 46 10.15 13.16 17.05
N ARG A 47 8.86 13.41 17.32
CA ARG A 47 7.86 13.65 16.28
C ARG A 47 8.09 14.97 15.55
N THR A 48 8.57 15.99 16.25
CA THR A 48 8.95 17.28 15.63
C THR A 48 10.10 17.08 14.64
N THR A 49 11.20 16.47 15.08
CA THR A 49 12.37 16.18 14.22
C THR A 49 11.99 15.27 13.05
N ALA A 50 11.16 14.25 13.26
CA ALA A 50 10.70 13.40 12.16
C ALA A 50 9.90 14.19 11.10
N ARG A 51 9.07 15.16 11.50
CA ARG A 51 8.35 16.02 10.55
C ARG A 51 9.28 16.96 9.80
N GLU A 52 10.29 17.52 10.48
CA GLU A 52 11.32 18.34 9.85
C GLU A 52 12.09 17.56 8.79
N LEU A 53 12.49 16.33 9.10
CA LEU A 53 13.14 15.42 8.16
C LEU A 53 12.26 15.15 6.92
N LEU A 54 10.99 14.83 7.11
CA LEU A 54 10.06 14.57 6.00
C LEU A 54 9.80 15.80 5.14
N ALA A 55 9.85 17.00 5.70
CA ALA A 55 9.63 18.25 4.97
C ALA A 55 10.90 18.72 4.22
N ALA A 56 12.08 18.25 4.63
CA ALA A 56 13.34 18.67 4.05
C ALA A 56 13.66 17.90 2.75
N PRO A 57 14.17 18.59 1.71
CA PRO A 57 14.59 17.92 0.48
C PRO A 57 15.83 17.06 0.72
N VAL A 58 16.00 16.02 -0.10
CA VAL A 58 17.22 15.21 -0.12
C VAL A 58 18.45 16.11 -0.34
N ALA A 59 19.56 15.75 0.32
CA ALA A 59 20.81 16.50 0.40
C ALA A 59 20.79 17.79 1.25
N ALA A 60 19.65 18.17 1.84
CA ALA A 60 19.60 19.25 2.83
C ALA A 60 20.56 18.98 4.01
N ARG A 61 21.14 20.05 4.55
CA ARG A 61 22.07 19.98 5.68
C ARG A 61 21.53 20.85 6.80
N GLU A 62 21.34 20.26 7.97
CA GLU A 62 20.89 20.95 9.17
C GLU A 62 21.58 20.35 10.40
N PRO A 63 21.69 21.09 11.53
CA PRO A 63 22.24 20.55 12.78
C PRO A 63 21.44 19.37 13.37
N ALA A 64 20.20 19.17 12.91
CA ALA A 64 19.29 18.15 13.42
C ALA A 64 19.59 16.73 12.90
N TRP A 65 20.48 16.56 11.90
CA TRP A 65 20.90 15.26 11.38
C TRP A 65 22.34 15.28 10.87
N ASP A 66 22.92 14.08 10.69
CA ASP A 66 24.33 13.91 10.39
C ASP A 66 24.57 13.98 8.88
N GLY A 67 25.19 15.08 8.44
CA GLY A 67 25.59 15.27 7.04
C GLY A 67 24.42 15.61 6.11
N PRO A 68 24.53 15.33 4.80
CA PRO A 68 23.43 15.54 3.87
C PRO A 68 22.29 14.55 4.12
N LEU A 69 21.06 15.04 4.04
CA LEU A 69 19.85 14.23 4.16
C LEU A 69 19.81 13.17 3.06
N ARG A 70 19.51 11.93 3.45
CA ARG A 70 19.47 10.72 2.61
C ARG A 70 18.11 10.03 2.72
N PRO A 71 17.68 9.21 1.75
CA PRO A 71 16.42 8.47 1.81
C PRO A 71 16.20 7.70 3.14
N GLY A 72 17.25 7.13 3.72
CA GLY A 72 17.16 6.46 5.03
C GLY A 72 16.65 7.35 6.17
N HIS A 73 16.90 8.66 6.14
CA HIS A 73 16.36 9.59 7.14
C HIS A 73 14.85 9.75 7.00
N HIS A 74 14.33 9.80 5.75
CA HIS A 74 12.90 9.84 5.50
C HIS A 74 12.22 8.57 5.99
N GLN A 75 12.81 7.40 5.71
CA GLN A 75 12.30 6.11 6.19
C GLN A 75 12.25 6.02 7.73
N VAL A 76 13.31 6.48 8.42
CA VAL A 76 13.32 6.53 9.90
C VAL A 76 12.25 7.49 10.42
N ALA A 77 12.10 8.66 9.80
CA ALA A 77 11.10 9.63 10.18
C ALA A 77 9.67 9.09 10.03
N GLU A 78 9.37 8.41 8.93
CA GLU A 78 8.10 7.69 8.72
C GLU A 78 7.88 6.65 9.81
N CYS A 79 8.87 5.78 10.06
CA CYS A 79 8.83 4.77 11.11
C CYS A 79 8.49 5.36 12.49
N VAL A 80 9.18 6.44 12.88
CA VAL A 80 8.92 7.15 14.15
C VAL A 80 7.50 7.72 14.18
N LEU A 81 7.05 8.37 13.12
CA LEU A 81 5.71 8.97 13.09
C LEU A 81 4.62 7.90 13.13
N LEU A 82 4.77 6.79 12.40
CA LEU A 82 3.82 5.67 12.42
C LEU A 82 3.72 5.06 13.82
N ALA A 83 4.85 4.75 14.43
CA ALA A 83 4.90 4.04 15.71
C ALA A 83 4.44 4.88 16.91
N THR A 84 4.58 6.21 16.82
CA THR A 84 4.31 7.13 17.94
C THR A 84 3.02 7.94 17.78
N SER A 85 2.28 7.75 16.69
CA SER A 85 1.00 8.42 16.43
C SER A 85 -0.19 7.56 16.87
N PRO A 86 -1.35 8.17 17.18
CA PRO A 86 -2.61 7.45 17.24
C PRO A 86 -2.93 6.79 15.89
N LEU A 87 -3.61 5.65 15.92
CA LEU A 87 -3.92 4.85 14.72
C LEU A 87 -4.58 5.68 13.60
N ALA A 88 -5.58 6.50 13.94
CA ALA A 88 -6.27 7.37 12.98
C ALA A 88 -5.34 8.34 12.23
N ARG A 89 -4.21 8.73 12.85
CA ARG A 89 -3.19 9.57 12.22
C ARG A 89 -2.16 8.73 11.47
N ALA A 90 -1.80 7.55 11.98
CA ALA A 90 -0.85 6.66 11.34
C ALA A 90 -1.38 6.14 9.98
N THR A 91 -2.65 5.71 9.93
CA THR A 91 -3.30 5.27 8.67
C THR A 91 -3.48 6.39 7.65
N GLY A 92 -3.38 7.65 8.08
CA GLY A 92 -3.44 8.84 7.24
C GLY A 92 -2.09 9.42 6.85
N LEU A 93 -0.97 8.79 7.20
CA LEU A 93 0.36 9.29 6.84
C LEU A 93 0.66 9.06 5.35
N TRP A 94 1.15 10.09 4.66
CA TRP A 94 1.56 10.03 3.26
C TRP A 94 2.58 11.14 2.93
N PRO A 95 3.44 10.94 1.90
CA PRO A 95 3.71 9.65 1.26
C PRO A 95 4.35 8.67 2.26
N LEU A 96 4.33 7.38 1.92
CA LEU A 96 5.02 6.34 2.67
C LEU A 96 5.93 5.59 1.70
N ASP A 97 7.19 5.42 2.10
CA ASP A 97 8.11 4.55 1.40
C ASP A 97 7.55 3.11 1.39
N PHE A 98 7.59 2.46 0.22
CA PHE A 98 7.02 1.13 0.05
C PHE A 98 7.69 0.08 0.94
N ALA A 99 9.01 0.15 1.15
CA ALA A 99 9.72 -0.80 2.01
C ALA A 99 9.35 -0.57 3.49
N VAL A 100 9.18 0.69 3.93
CA VAL A 100 8.69 0.98 5.27
C VAL A 100 7.28 0.43 5.46
N ALA A 101 6.39 0.68 4.51
CA ALA A 101 5.03 0.14 4.56
C ALA A 101 5.04 -1.39 4.58
N ARG A 102 5.78 -2.04 3.70
CA ARG A 102 5.82 -3.50 3.59
C ARG A 102 6.45 -4.18 4.81
N ASP A 103 7.63 -3.73 5.23
CA ASP A 103 8.50 -4.49 6.15
C ASP A 103 8.46 -3.98 7.60
N VAL A 104 8.15 -2.70 7.82
CA VAL A 104 8.21 -2.07 9.15
C VAL A 104 6.84 -2.03 9.81
N LEU A 105 5.77 -1.70 9.08
CA LEU A 105 4.42 -1.63 9.65
C LEU A 105 3.98 -2.94 10.31
N PRO A 106 4.17 -4.14 9.70
CA PRO A 106 3.78 -5.39 10.35
C PRO A 106 4.50 -5.66 11.67
N ARG A 107 5.74 -5.18 11.82
CA ARG A 107 6.53 -5.39 13.04
C ARG A 107 6.08 -4.46 14.16
N LEU A 108 5.75 -3.21 13.81
CA LEU A 108 5.37 -2.22 14.80
C LEU A 108 3.89 -2.27 15.13
N LEU A 109 3.02 -2.49 14.15
CA LEU A 109 1.57 -2.36 14.29
C LEU A 109 0.84 -3.61 13.75
N PRO A 110 1.20 -4.84 14.19
CA PRO A 110 0.65 -6.08 13.63
C PRO A 110 -0.88 -6.16 13.75
N ASP A 111 -1.42 -5.80 14.91
CA ASP A 111 -2.87 -5.90 15.18
C ASP A 111 -3.69 -4.82 14.46
N ASP A 112 -3.03 -3.74 14.02
CA ASP A 112 -3.68 -2.59 13.40
C ASP A 112 -3.66 -2.65 11.86
N LEU A 113 -2.96 -3.61 11.25
CA LEU A 113 -2.86 -3.74 9.79
C LEU A 113 -4.24 -3.75 9.09
N PRO A 114 -5.29 -4.43 9.60
CA PRO A 114 -6.63 -4.35 8.99
C PRO A 114 -7.18 -2.91 8.89
N ALA A 115 -6.90 -2.06 9.88
CA ALA A 115 -7.33 -0.66 9.83
C ALA A 115 -6.60 0.14 8.75
N PHE A 116 -5.33 -0.19 8.46
CA PHE A 116 -4.61 0.35 7.32
C PHE A 116 -5.24 -0.10 6.00
N VAL A 117 -5.55 -1.39 5.85
CA VAL A 117 -6.19 -1.95 4.63
C VAL A 117 -7.47 -1.18 4.29
N THR A 118 -8.38 -1.05 5.26
CA THR A 118 -9.64 -0.34 5.06
C THR A 118 -9.40 1.13 4.70
N ARG A 119 -8.58 1.84 5.50
CA ARG A 119 -8.35 3.28 5.30
C ARG A 119 -7.66 3.58 3.98
N TRP A 120 -6.67 2.79 3.59
CA TRP A 120 -5.91 2.97 2.36
C TRP A 120 -6.74 2.64 1.13
N SER A 121 -7.61 1.64 1.21
CA SER A 121 -8.58 1.32 0.17
C SER A 121 -9.53 2.50 -0.05
N ASP A 122 -10.12 3.04 1.01
CA ASP A 122 -11.01 4.22 0.92
C ASP A 122 -10.30 5.42 0.30
N GLN A 123 -9.07 5.70 0.74
CA GLN A 123 -8.30 6.83 0.22
C GLN A 123 -7.92 6.64 -1.26
N PHE A 124 -7.55 5.42 -1.68
CA PHE A 124 -7.24 5.16 -3.09
C PHE A 124 -8.49 5.32 -3.96
N ARG A 125 -9.65 4.82 -3.49
CA ARG A 125 -10.91 4.99 -4.21
C ARG A 125 -11.27 6.47 -4.37
N ALA A 126 -11.03 7.28 -3.34
CA ALA A 126 -11.32 8.71 -3.35
C ALA A 126 -10.40 9.50 -4.31
N ASP A 127 -9.11 9.15 -4.37
CA ASP A 127 -8.13 9.83 -5.21
C ASP A 127 -7.08 8.85 -5.81
N PRO A 128 -7.46 8.11 -6.88
CA PRO A 128 -6.57 7.11 -7.47
C PRO A 128 -5.40 7.73 -8.25
N LYS A 129 -5.50 9.02 -8.61
CA LYS A 129 -4.51 9.73 -9.44
C LYS A 129 -3.34 10.31 -8.66
N ALA A 130 -3.44 10.34 -7.34
CA ALA A 130 -2.35 10.78 -6.47
C ALA A 130 -1.27 9.69 -6.34
N TRP A 131 -0.62 9.34 -7.45
CA TRP A 131 0.33 8.22 -7.55
C TRP A 131 1.43 8.28 -6.48
N ASP A 132 2.02 9.45 -6.26
CA ASP A 132 3.05 9.65 -5.22
C ASP A 132 2.53 9.35 -3.81
N ARG A 133 1.26 9.66 -3.52
CA ARG A 133 0.63 9.39 -2.22
C ARG A 133 0.19 7.93 -2.07
N ASN A 134 -0.01 7.25 -3.19
CA ASN A 134 -0.58 5.92 -3.25
C ASN A 134 0.49 4.81 -3.27
N ALA A 135 1.74 5.12 -3.64
CA ALA A 135 2.80 4.13 -3.84
C ALA A 135 2.98 3.15 -2.67
N GLY A 136 3.09 3.65 -1.43
CA GLY A 136 3.27 2.80 -0.24
C GLY A 136 2.07 1.92 0.11
N ARG A 137 0.86 2.25 -0.37
CA ARG A 137 -0.37 1.54 0.03
C ARG A 137 -0.47 0.14 -0.57
N ALA A 138 0.21 -0.12 -1.69
CA ALA A 138 0.25 -1.44 -2.31
C ALA A 138 0.88 -2.51 -1.40
N ALA A 139 1.57 -2.12 -0.33
CA ALA A 139 2.11 -3.04 0.67
C ALA A 139 1.03 -3.94 1.30
N MET A 140 -0.23 -3.52 1.33
CA MET A 140 -1.34 -4.35 1.84
C MET A 140 -1.50 -5.69 1.11
N PHE A 141 -1.11 -5.76 -0.17
CA PHE A 141 -1.13 -7.00 -0.94
C PHE A 141 -0.01 -7.97 -0.54
N ASP A 142 1.15 -7.43 -0.18
CA ASP A 142 2.27 -8.22 0.34
C ASP A 142 1.94 -8.75 1.75
N TRP A 143 1.26 -7.95 2.58
CA TRP A 143 0.77 -8.41 3.88
C TRP A 143 -0.25 -9.55 3.75
N ALA A 144 -1.17 -9.44 2.78
CA ALA A 144 -2.14 -10.48 2.50
C ALA A 144 -1.48 -11.78 2.02
N HIS A 145 -0.49 -11.65 1.12
CA HIS A 145 0.30 -12.80 0.67
C HIS A 145 1.06 -13.47 1.82
N ALA A 146 1.60 -12.68 2.75
CA ALA A 146 2.26 -13.17 3.96
C ALA A 146 1.30 -13.71 5.03
N GLY A 147 -0.02 -13.67 4.80
CA GLY A 147 -1.03 -14.15 5.76
C GLY A 147 -1.21 -13.25 6.99
N LEU A 148 -0.72 -12.01 6.95
CA LEU A 148 -0.80 -11.05 8.06
C LEU A 148 -2.16 -10.36 8.14
N VAL A 149 -2.84 -10.25 7.01
CA VAL A 149 -4.21 -9.76 6.89
C VAL A 149 -4.98 -10.64 5.90
N PRO A 150 -6.31 -10.71 5.98
CA PRO A 150 -7.10 -11.27 4.90
C PRO A 150 -6.83 -10.50 3.59
N PRO A 151 -6.94 -11.16 2.42
CA PRO A 151 -6.88 -10.47 1.14
C PRO A 151 -7.87 -9.31 1.09
N PRO A 152 -7.42 -8.07 0.80
CA PRO A 152 -8.30 -6.92 0.73
C PRO A 152 -9.38 -7.15 -0.32
N VAL A 153 -10.64 -6.94 0.06
CA VAL A 153 -11.76 -7.07 -0.88
C VAL A 153 -12.42 -5.73 -1.15
N GLU A 154 -12.06 -4.67 -0.43
CA GLU A 154 -12.59 -3.32 -0.59
C GLU A 154 -12.43 -2.82 -2.03
N ASP A 155 -13.44 -2.11 -2.55
CA ASP A 155 -13.45 -1.62 -3.93
C ASP A 155 -12.16 -0.84 -4.29
N GLY A 156 -11.66 -0.02 -3.36
CA GLY A 156 -10.41 0.72 -3.56
C GLY A 156 -9.17 -0.16 -3.68
N ALA A 157 -9.11 -1.28 -2.93
CA ALA A 157 -8.05 -2.25 -3.07
C ALA A 157 -8.12 -2.97 -4.43
N VAL A 158 -9.32 -3.36 -4.86
CA VAL A 158 -9.50 -3.97 -6.19
C VAL A 158 -9.03 -3.02 -7.28
N LEU A 159 -9.46 -1.75 -7.24
CA LEU A 159 -9.03 -0.73 -8.19
C LEU A 159 -7.52 -0.49 -8.14
N MET A 160 -6.91 -0.49 -6.96
CA MET A 160 -5.47 -0.35 -6.81
C MET A 160 -4.72 -1.55 -7.39
N LEU A 161 -5.18 -2.78 -7.13
CA LEU A 161 -4.57 -3.99 -7.70
C LEU A 161 -4.62 -3.95 -9.23
N VAL A 162 -5.73 -3.46 -9.78
CA VAL A 162 -5.91 -3.30 -11.22
C VAL A 162 -5.01 -2.21 -11.76
N THR A 163 -4.92 -1.01 -11.17
CA THR A 163 -4.33 0.17 -11.85
C THR A 163 -3.15 0.84 -11.16
N GLY A 164 -2.85 0.50 -9.91
CA GLY A 164 -2.04 1.34 -9.02
C GLY A 164 -0.89 0.64 -8.31
N VAL A 165 -0.65 -0.66 -8.55
CA VAL A 165 0.50 -1.36 -7.95
C VAL A 165 1.81 -0.92 -8.62
N PRO A 166 2.80 -0.42 -7.86
CA PRO A 166 4.10 -0.04 -8.41
C PRO A 166 4.76 -1.19 -9.19
N GLY A 167 5.36 -0.87 -10.34
CA GLY A 167 6.04 -1.86 -11.17
C GLY A 167 5.11 -2.78 -11.99
N THR A 168 3.80 -2.53 -12.00
CA THR A 168 2.81 -3.26 -12.82
C THR A 168 2.28 -2.43 -13.98
N GLY A 169 3.17 -1.70 -14.66
CA GLY A 169 2.82 -0.74 -15.73
C GLY A 169 2.22 -1.37 -16.99
N ASP A 170 2.38 -2.69 -17.17
CA ASP A 170 1.68 -3.45 -18.21
C ASP A 170 1.06 -4.75 -17.67
N GLY A 171 0.29 -5.44 -18.52
CA GLY A 171 -0.37 -6.69 -18.18
C GLY A 171 0.58 -7.85 -17.88
N ALA A 172 1.75 -7.94 -18.53
CA ALA A 172 2.69 -9.02 -18.26
C ALA A 172 3.32 -8.89 -16.87
N GLN A 173 3.64 -7.66 -16.46
CA GLN A 173 4.12 -7.34 -15.11
C GLN A 173 3.04 -7.59 -14.06
N LEU A 174 1.79 -7.16 -14.31
CA LEU A 174 0.69 -7.43 -13.38
C LEU A 174 0.41 -8.93 -13.24
N LEU A 175 0.42 -9.68 -14.35
CA LEU A 175 0.22 -11.13 -14.31
C LEU A 175 1.30 -11.81 -13.46
N ARG A 176 2.57 -11.44 -13.64
CA ARG A 176 3.67 -11.94 -12.79
C ARG A 176 3.46 -11.59 -11.32
N TYR A 177 3.09 -10.35 -11.03
CA TYR A 177 2.80 -9.89 -9.67
C TYR A 177 1.70 -10.71 -8.99
N LEU A 178 0.62 -11.01 -9.73
CA LEU A 178 -0.48 -11.85 -9.28
C LEU A 178 -0.05 -13.30 -9.06
N GLU A 179 0.79 -13.87 -9.92
CA GLU A 179 1.28 -15.25 -9.78
C GLU A 179 2.21 -15.44 -8.58
N GLU A 180 3.01 -14.43 -8.26
CA GLU A 180 3.79 -14.41 -7.02
C GLU A 180 2.88 -14.35 -5.78
N ARG A 181 1.62 -13.88 -5.93
CA ARG A 181 0.66 -13.65 -4.84
C ARG A 181 -0.68 -14.30 -5.15
N PRO A 182 -0.73 -15.63 -5.28
CA PRO A 182 -1.89 -16.34 -5.83
C PRO A 182 -3.16 -16.14 -5.01
N VAL A 183 -3.04 -15.85 -3.71
CA VAL A 183 -4.18 -15.51 -2.84
C VAL A 183 -4.99 -14.34 -3.38
N LEU A 184 -4.37 -13.38 -4.07
CA LEU A 184 -5.02 -12.21 -4.64
C LEU A 184 -5.79 -12.54 -5.93
N ILE A 185 -5.40 -13.57 -6.67
CA ILE A 185 -6.06 -13.95 -7.93
C ILE A 185 -7.50 -14.38 -7.67
N THR A 186 -7.70 -15.23 -6.67
CA THR A 186 -9.01 -15.85 -6.40
C THR A 186 -9.90 -15.04 -5.47
N THR A 187 -9.35 -14.01 -4.80
CA THR A 187 -10.10 -13.18 -3.84
C THR A 187 -10.21 -11.73 -4.33
N THR A 188 -9.15 -10.93 -4.18
CA THR A 188 -9.16 -9.50 -4.52
C THR A 188 -9.39 -9.25 -6.01
N PHE A 189 -8.61 -9.89 -6.88
CA PHE A 189 -8.69 -9.67 -8.32
C PHE A 189 -9.97 -10.28 -8.93
N ALA A 190 -10.52 -11.34 -8.33
CA ALA A 190 -11.80 -11.91 -8.75
C ALA A 190 -12.98 -10.91 -8.63
N ARG A 191 -12.88 -9.93 -7.72
CA ARG A 191 -13.85 -8.84 -7.58
C ARG A 191 -13.81 -7.81 -8.71
N LEU A 192 -12.91 -7.95 -9.68
CA LEU A 192 -12.84 -7.12 -10.90
C LEU A 192 -14.21 -6.93 -11.58
N PHE A 193 -15.06 -7.96 -11.54
CA PHE A 193 -16.38 -7.95 -12.18
C PHE A 193 -17.46 -7.23 -11.35
N ASP A 194 -17.23 -7.06 -10.06
CA ASP A 194 -18.24 -6.55 -9.13
C ASP A 194 -17.92 -5.11 -8.66
N VAL A 195 -16.74 -4.58 -8.99
CA VAL A 195 -16.29 -3.24 -8.58
C VAL A 195 -16.38 -2.26 -9.75
N PRO A 196 -17.24 -1.21 -9.66
CA PRO A 196 -17.32 -0.21 -10.71
C PRO A 196 -16.05 0.64 -10.75
N GLY A 197 -15.53 0.85 -11.95
CA GLY A 197 -14.41 1.76 -12.18
C GLY A 197 -14.74 3.21 -11.82
N VAL A 198 -13.75 3.94 -11.33
CA VAL A 198 -13.82 5.38 -11.02
C VAL A 198 -12.87 6.16 -11.92
N LYS A 199 -13.02 7.48 -11.98
CA LYS A 199 -12.17 8.34 -12.81
C LYS A 199 -10.70 8.23 -12.38
N GLY A 200 -9.86 7.64 -13.24
CA GLY A 200 -8.43 7.47 -12.98
C GLY A 200 -8.08 6.07 -12.46
N ALA A 201 -9.06 5.22 -12.18
CA ALA A 201 -8.86 3.81 -11.88
C ALA A 201 -10.05 3.00 -12.39
N SER A 202 -9.85 2.32 -13.52
CA SER A 202 -10.76 1.30 -14.03
C SER A 202 -10.00 0.38 -14.99
N PRO A 203 -10.48 -0.85 -15.22
CA PRO A 203 -9.85 -1.76 -16.18
C PRO A 203 -9.79 -1.14 -17.59
N ALA A 204 -10.89 -0.52 -18.01
CA ALA A 204 -10.99 0.16 -19.29
C ALA A 204 -10.00 1.32 -19.44
N GLN A 205 -9.83 2.15 -18.41
CA GLN A 205 -8.85 3.25 -18.47
C GLN A 205 -7.42 2.73 -18.46
N ARG A 206 -7.12 1.72 -17.64
CA ARG A 206 -5.79 1.10 -17.64
C ARG A 206 -5.42 0.58 -19.02
N ASP A 207 -6.29 -0.17 -19.65
CA ASP A 207 -6.01 -0.75 -20.98
C ASP A 207 -5.93 0.31 -22.09
N GLN A 208 -6.60 1.46 -21.92
CA GLN A 208 -6.45 2.60 -22.84
C GLN A 208 -5.11 3.32 -22.66
N THR A 209 -4.54 3.34 -21.46
CA THR A 209 -3.29 4.07 -21.16
C THR A 209 -2.05 3.18 -21.13
N THR A 210 -2.22 1.87 -21.27
CA THR A 210 -1.12 0.89 -21.26
C THR A 210 -0.58 0.69 -22.68
N TYR A 211 0.74 0.84 -22.86
CA TYR A 211 1.41 0.58 -24.15
C TYR A 211 1.81 -0.90 -24.36
N GLY A 212 1.69 -1.73 -23.32
CA GLY A 212 2.02 -3.15 -23.32
C GLY A 212 0.80 -4.07 -23.41
N ARG A 213 0.93 -5.27 -22.85
CA ARG A 213 -0.16 -6.25 -22.74
C ARG A 213 -1.32 -5.69 -21.91
N ARG A 214 -2.56 -5.99 -22.31
CA ARG A 214 -3.76 -5.45 -21.66
C ARG A 214 -4.37 -6.44 -20.68
N LEU A 215 -5.29 -5.97 -19.85
CA LEU A 215 -6.06 -6.84 -18.97
C LEU A 215 -7.01 -7.74 -19.77
N ASP A 216 -7.73 -7.15 -20.73
CA ASP A 216 -8.78 -7.83 -21.50
C ASP A 216 -8.27 -8.89 -22.47
N ASP A 217 -7.12 -8.67 -23.11
CA ASP A 217 -6.57 -9.58 -24.13
C ASP A 217 -5.45 -10.51 -23.63
N HIS A 218 -4.87 -10.22 -22.46
CA HIS A 218 -3.70 -10.93 -21.97
C HIS A 218 -3.86 -11.44 -20.54
N VAL A 219 -4.08 -10.56 -19.54
CA VAL A 219 -4.07 -10.98 -18.13
C VAL A 219 -5.21 -11.94 -17.83
N VAL A 220 -6.46 -11.54 -18.10
CA VAL A 220 -7.62 -12.38 -17.80
C VAL A 220 -7.60 -13.67 -18.63
N PRO A 221 -7.37 -13.65 -19.96
CA PRO A 221 -7.23 -14.90 -20.73
C PRO A 221 -6.07 -15.79 -20.25
N ALA A 222 -4.96 -15.22 -19.78
CA ALA A 222 -3.85 -16.02 -19.24
C ALA A 222 -4.22 -16.69 -17.92
N LEU A 223 -4.95 -16.02 -17.03
CA LEU A 223 -5.46 -16.63 -15.79
C LEU A 223 -6.39 -17.81 -16.10
N VAL A 224 -7.21 -17.71 -17.15
CA VAL A 224 -8.05 -18.83 -17.62
C VAL A 224 -7.18 -19.98 -18.15
N ARG A 225 -6.25 -19.70 -19.07
CA ARG A 225 -5.36 -20.74 -19.64
C ARG A 225 -4.51 -21.44 -18.59
N ARG A 226 -4.17 -20.75 -17.50
CA ARG A 226 -3.38 -21.29 -16.38
C ARG A 226 -4.22 -22.00 -15.32
N GLY A 227 -5.54 -22.07 -15.51
CA GLY A 227 -6.46 -22.78 -14.62
C GLY A 227 -6.76 -22.05 -13.32
N TRP A 228 -6.39 -20.77 -13.18
CA TRP A 228 -6.75 -19.98 -12.02
C TRP A 228 -8.25 -19.64 -11.99
N TRP A 229 -8.81 -19.36 -13.17
CA TRP A 229 -10.24 -19.13 -13.37
C TRP A 229 -10.76 -20.03 -14.49
N SER A 230 -12.06 -20.33 -14.49
CA SER A 230 -12.72 -20.94 -15.64
C SER A 230 -13.24 -19.88 -16.62
N ALA A 231 -13.40 -20.24 -17.89
CA ALA A 231 -14.02 -19.35 -18.87
C ALA A 231 -15.47 -19.00 -18.46
N ASP A 232 -16.21 -19.95 -17.89
CA ASP A 232 -17.58 -19.73 -17.44
C ASP A 232 -17.65 -18.77 -16.26
N GLN A 233 -16.72 -18.86 -15.31
CA GLN A 233 -16.60 -17.89 -14.22
C GLN A 233 -16.41 -16.46 -14.76
N VAL A 234 -15.58 -16.30 -15.79
CA VAL A 234 -15.37 -14.98 -16.42
C VAL A 234 -16.61 -14.51 -17.16
N ARG A 235 -17.27 -15.38 -17.96
CA ARG A 235 -18.53 -15.04 -18.67
C ARG A 235 -19.64 -14.62 -17.69
N ASP A 236 -19.79 -15.35 -16.59
CA ASP A 236 -20.77 -15.02 -15.56
C ASP A 236 -20.40 -13.69 -14.85
N GLY A 237 -19.12 -13.44 -14.61
CA GLY A 237 -18.62 -12.16 -14.12
C GLY A 237 -18.96 -11.01 -15.05
N VAL A 238 -18.66 -11.14 -16.35
CA VAL A 238 -19.01 -10.17 -17.39
C VAL A 238 -20.51 -9.91 -17.42
N ARG A 239 -21.35 -10.96 -17.36
CA ARG A 239 -22.81 -10.81 -17.34
C ARG A 239 -23.29 -10.00 -16.14
N ARG A 240 -22.77 -10.27 -14.93
CA ARG A 240 -23.09 -9.50 -13.72
C ARG A 240 -22.65 -8.04 -13.85
N ALA A 241 -21.42 -7.81 -14.34
CA ALA A 241 -20.91 -6.46 -14.55
C ALA A 241 -21.81 -5.65 -15.50
N LEU A 242 -22.21 -6.23 -16.62
CA LEU A 242 -23.08 -5.59 -17.61
C LEU A 242 -24.50 -5.34 -17.08
N ALA A 243 -25.01 -6.17 -16.17
CA ALA A 243 -26.32 -5.97 -15.56
C ALA A 243 -26.34 -4.82 -14.53
N ALA A 244 -25.18 -4.35 -14.05
CA ALA A 244 -25.07 -3.35 -12.99
C ALA A 244 -25.24 -1.88 -13.47
N GLY A 245 -25.47 -1.64 -14.76
CA GLY A 245 -25.66 -0.28 -15.30
C GLY A 245 -24.37 0.54 -15.34
N LEU A 246 -23.29 -0.04 -15.89
CA LEU A 246 -21.98 0.58 -15.96
C LEU A 246 -21.94 1.76 -16.95
N PRO A 247 -20.98 2.70 -16.79
CA PRO A 247 -20.72 3.68 -17.84
C PRO A 247 -20.33 3.00 -19.16
N ALA A 248 -20.80 3.55 -20.30
CA ALA A 248 -20.63 2.95 -21.63
C ALA A 248 -19.20 2.54 -22.01
N TYR A 249 -18.18 3.24 -21.49
CA TYR A 249 -16.78 2.88 -21.78
C TYR A 249 -16.33 1.61 -21.05
N GLN A 250 -16.86 1.33 -19.85
CA GLN A 250 -16.61 0.07 -19.13
C GLN A 250 -17.42 -1.06 -19.73
N GLU A 251 -18.66 -0.80 -20.15
CA GLU A 251 -19.47 -1.80 -20.86
C GLU A 251 -18.76 -2.31 -22.12
N ARG A 252 -18.21 -1.40 -22.94
CA ARG A 252 -17.42 -1.77 -24.12
C ARG A 252 -16.22 -2.64 -23.77
N TRP A 253 -15.55 -2.34 -22.66
CA TRP A 253 -14.40 -3.11 -22.19
C TRP A 253 -14.80 -4.53 -21.78
N PHE A 254 -15.85 -4.69 -20.98
CA PHE A 254 -16.33 -6.02 -20.56
C PHE A 254 -16.84 -6.86 -21.74
N ARG A 255 -17.50 -6.25 -22.73
CA ARG A 255 -17.87 -6.94 -23.98
C ARG A 255 -16.66 -7.36 -24.80
N GLY A 256 -15.62 -6.53 -24.84
CA GLY A 256 -14.35 -6.86 -25.51
C GLY A 256 -13.63 -8.03 -24.82
N LEU A 257 -13.59 -8.04 -23.49
CA LEU A 257 -13.02 -9.15 -22.72
C LEU A 257 -13.66 -10.51 -23.08
N GLU A 258 -14.99 -10.56 -23.22
CA GLU A 258 -15.70 -11.80 -23.59
C GLU A 258 -15.24 -12.36 -24.95
N GLN A 259 -14.89 -11.49 -25.90
CA GLN A 259 -14.43 -11.89 -27.24
C GLN A 259 -13.01 -12.48 -27.24
N HIS A 260 -12.22 -12.23 -26.18
CA HIS A 260 -10.83 -12.68 -26.06
C HIS A 260 -10.67 -13.94 -25.18
N LEU A 261 -11.76 -14.49 -24.64
CA LEU A 261 -11.71 -15.70 -23.84
C LEU A 261 -11.35 -16.92 -24.71
N PRO A 262 -10.48 -17.83 -24.20
CA PRO A 262 -10.13 -19.06 -24.89
C PRO A 262 -11.29 -20.09 -24.92
#